data_AF-A0A665XDH4-F1
#
_entry.id   AF-A0A665XDH4-F1
#
_cell.length_a   1.000
_cell.length_b   1.000
_cell.length_c   1.000
_cell.angle_alpha   90.00
_cell.angle_beta   90.00
_cell.angle_gamma   90.00
#
_symmetry.space_group_name_H-M   'P 1'
#
loop_
_entity.id
_entity.type
_entity.pdbx_description
1 polymer ?
#
loop_
_entity_poly.entity_id
_entity_poly.type
_entity_poly.pdbx_seq_one_letter_code
_entity_poly.pdbx_strand_id
1 'polypeptide(L)'
;RNILIQPKMRSLSVVVVLVLCVCSGALGVQVKVGDRSFPLEAVKQLKELMDVNDSADPHLSDKSVAAACANPLLPQVFRPVCQARGTGIVFSTLVYIITPLDPCEICANPSCYGCLN
;
A
#
# COMPACT_ATOMS: atom_id res chain seq x y z
N ARG A 1 28.31 -39.63 4.33
CA ARG A 1 27.65 -39.79 5.65
C ARG A 1 26.68 -38.64 5.79
N ASN A 2 25.41 -38.87 5.44
CA ASN A 2 24.36 -37.85 5.40
C ASN A 2 24.02 -37.37 6.82
N ILE A 3 24.12 -36.06 7.02
CA ILE A 3 23.74 -35.38 8.26
C ILE A 3 22.21 -35.36 8.37
N LEU A 4 21.73 -35.90 9.49
CA LEU A 4 20.35 -35.95 9.92
C LEU A 4 19.84 -34.51 10.15
N ILE A 5 19.11 -33.95 9.19
CA ILE A 5 18.30 -32.73 9.39
C ILE A 5 16.86 -33.22 9.60
N GLN A 6 16.53 -33.54 10.85
CA GLN A 6 15.13 -33.78 11.27
C GLN A 6 14.75 -32.66 12.23
N PRO A 7 14.34 -31.47 11.73
CA PRO A 7 13.82 -30.45 12.60
C PRO A 7 12.45 -30.92 13.09
N LYS A 8 12.31 -30.97 14.41
CA LYS A 8 11.12 -31.33 15.19
C LYS A 8 9.84 -30.76 14.55
N MET A 9 9.07 -31.61 13.83
CA MET A 9 7.82 -31.31 13.10
C MET A 9 6.83 -30.35 13.80
N ARG A 10 6.77 -30.39 15.14
CA ARG A 10 5.91 -29.53 15.95
C ARG A 10 6.36 -28.07 16.01
N SER A 11 7.67 -27.82 16.05
CA SER A 11 8.22 -26.46 16.10
C SER A 11 8.07 -25.76 14.74
N LEU A 12 8.23 -26.52 13.64
CA LEU A 12 8.01 -25.99 12.30
C LEU A 12 6.55 -25.55 12.10
N SER A 13 5.59 -26.35 12.58
CA SER A 13 4.15 -26.03 12.46
C SER A 13 3.78 -24.75 13.22
N VAL A 14 4.31 -24.55 14.43
CA VAL A 14 4.05 -23.33 15.22
C VAL A 14 4.61 -22.09 14.53
N VAL A 15 5.83 -22.18 13.99
CA VAL A 15 6.43 -21.08 13.23
C VAL A 15 5.63 -20.78 11.95
N VAL A 16 5.21 -21.82 11.22
CA VAL A 16 4.37 -21.64 10.01
C VAL A 16 3.03 -21.01 10.35
N VAL A 17 2.35 -21.45 11.42
CA VAL A 17 1.08 -20.86 11.87
C VAL A 17 1.28 -19.41 12.32
N LEU A 18 2.34 -19.10 13.06
CA LEU A 18 2.67 -17.72 13.44
C LEU A 18 2.92 -16.85 12.22
N VAL A 19 3.70 -17.32 11.25
CA VAL A 19 3.96 -16.59 10.00
C VAL A 19 2.65 -16.40 9.22
N LEU A 20 1.83 -17.44 9.07
CA LEU A 20 0.54 -17.34 8.38
C LEU A 20 -0.42 -16.39 9.08
N CYS A 21 -0.53 -16.42 10.42
CA CYS A 21 -1.37 -15.49 11.18
C CYS A 21 -0.90 -14.03 11.05
N VAL A 22 0.42 -13.79 11.09
CA VAL A 22 1.01 -12.47 10.86
C VAL A 22 0.76 -12.00 9.42
N CYS A 23 0.88 -12.89 8.44
CA CYS A 23 0.58 -12.59 7.04
C CYS A 23 -0.93 -12.39 6.77
N SER A 24 -1.80 -13.05 7.53
CA SER A 24 -3.25 -12.94 7.42
C SER A 24 -3.77 -11.63 7.99
N GLY A 25 -3.20 -11.18 9.12
CA GLY A 25 -3.49 -9.86 9.69
C GLY A 25 -2.90 -8.70 8.87
N ALA A 26 -2.02 -9.00 7.91
CA ALA A 26 -1.45 -8.03 6.98
C ALA A 26 -2.28 -7.86 5.70
N LEU A 27 -3.43 -8.54 5.55
CA LEU A 27 -4.43 -8.22 4.54
C LEU A 27 -5.16 -6.92 4.94
N GLY A 28 -4.43 -5.81 4.93
CA GLY A 28 -4.96 -4.48 5.15
C GLY A 28 -5.89 -4.05 4.02
N VAL A 29 -6.57 -2.93 4.22
CA VAL A 29 -7.42 -2.32 3.19
C VAL A 29 -6.56 -2.00 1.97
N GLN A 30 -7.07 -2.31 0.78
CA GLN A 30 -6.39 -2.09 -0.50
C GLN A 30 -7.14 -1.04 -1.31
N VAL A 31 -6.43 -0.06 -1.85
CA VAL A 31 -6.97 0.97 -2.73
C VAL A 31 -6.76 0.57 -4.19
N LYS A 32 -7.82 0.59 -5.00
CA LYS A 32 -7.77 0.19 -6.41
C LYS A 32 -7.86 1.40 -7.35
N VAL A 33 -6.97 1.43 -8.35
CA VAL A 33 -7.00 2.40 -9.47
C VAL A 33 -6.81 1.63 -10.77
N GLY A 34 -7.86 1.60 -11.61
CA GLY A 34 -7.92 0.72 -12.78
C GLY A 34 -7.73 -0.75 -12.36
N ASP A 35 -6.77 -1.43 -12.96
CA ASP A 35 -6.45 -2.84 -12.67
C ASP A 35 -5.39 -3.03 -11.57
N ARG A 36 -4.91 -1.94 -10.96
CA ARG A 36 -3.85 -1.98 -9.96
C ARG A 36 -4.44 -1.78 -8.56
N SER A 37 -3.89 -2.51 -7.59
CA SER A 37 -4.25 -2.39 -6.17
C SER A 37 -3.02 -2.09 -5.34
N PHE A 38 -3.18 -1.20 -4.36
CA PHE A 38 -2.12 -0.74 -3.47
C PHE A 38 -2.59 -0.81 -2.01
N PRO A 39 -1.73 -1.18 -1.06
CA PRO A 39 -2.12 -1.20 0.36
C PRO A 39 -2.38 0.22 0.86
N LEU A 40 -3.47 0.43 1.59
CA LEU A 40 -3.92 1.73 2.10
C LEU A 40 -2.81 2.45 2.87
N GLU A 41 -2.04 1.72 3.67
CA GLU A 41 -0.91 2.22 4.44
C GLU A 41 0.16 2.84 3.55
N ALA A 42 0.48 2.22 2.40
CA ALA A 42 1.42 2.80 1.46
C ALA A 42 0.83 4.05 0.80
N VAL A 43 -0.48 4.08 0.51
CA VAL A 43 -1.13 5.25 -0.09
C VAL A 43 -1.18 6.43 0.88
N LYS A 44 -1.35 6.17 2.18
CA LYS A 44 -1.21 7.19 3.26
C LYS A 44 0.19 7.80 3.26
N GLN A 45 1.22 6.96 3.23
CA GLN A 45 2.61 7.43 3.13
C GLN A 45 2.86 8.23 1.85
N LEU A 46 2.26 7.82 0.72
CA LEU A 46 2.35 8.59 -0.52
C LEU A 46 1.72 9.98 -0.37
N LYS A 47 0.53 10.09 0.25
CA LYS A 47 -0.12 11.38 0.53
C LYS A 47 0.76 12.30 1.37
N GLU A 48 1.39 11.78 2.43
CA GLU A 48 2.35 12.52 3.26
C GLU A 48 3.56 13.00 2.46
N LEU A 49 4.14 12.14 1.62
CA LEU A 49 5.27 12.50 0.75
C LEU A 49 4.92 13.56 -0.31
N MET A 50 3.65 13.66 -0.68
CA MET A 50 3.14 14.64 -1.63
C MET A 50 2.65 15.94 -0.97
N ASP A 51 2.73 16.02 0.36
CA ASP A 51 2.32 17.18 1.18
C ASP A 51 0.88 17.64 0.90
N VAL A 52 0.00 16.69 0.63
CA VAL A 52 -1.43 16.99 0.35
C VAL A 52 -2.19 17.00 1.66
N ASN A 53 -2.53 18.19 2.13
CA ASN A 53 -3.40 18.38 3.29
C ASN A 53 -4.86 18.00 2.96
N ASP A 54 -5.67 17.69 3.98
CA ASP A 54 -7.09 17.32 3.80
C ASP A 54 -7.97 18.44 3.20
N SER A 55 -7.45 19.66 3.13
CA SER A 55 -8.07 20.84 2.54
C SER A 55 -7.44 21.30 1.21
N ALA A 56 -6.45 20.56 0.69
CA ALA A 56 -5.67 20.98 -0.47
C ALA A 56 -6.30 20.55 -1.80
N ASP A 57 -6.13 21.41 -2.81
CA ASP A 57 -6.57 21.23 -4.19
C ASP A 57 -6.19 19.83 -4.72
N PRO A 58 -7.14 19.05 -5.27
CA PRO A 58 -6.89 17.71 -5.80
C PRO A 58 -5.93 17.68 -6.99
N HIS A 59 -5.55 18.84 -7.56
CA HIS A 59 -4.52 18.92 -8.59
C HIS A 59 -3.11 18.86 -8.01
N LEU A 60 -2.57 17.64 -7.93
CA LEU A 60 -1.15 17.47 -7.66
C LEU A 60 -0.30 18.00 -8.83
N SER A 61 0.70 18.81 -8.49
CA SER A 61 1.66 19.32 -9.48
C SER A 61 2.61 18.22 -9.97
N ASP A 62 3.05 18.29 -11.23
CA ASP A 62 4.09 17.38 -11.74
C ASP A 62 5.37 17.39 -10.89
N LYS A 63 5.63 18.53 -10.22
CA LYS A 63 6.75 18.70 -9.29
C LYS A 63 6.61 17.84 -8.03
N SER A 64 5.41 17.73 -7.46
CA SER A 64 5.18 16.88 -6.28
C SER A 64 5.25 15.38 -6.63
N VAL A 65 4.80 15.01 -7.83
CA VAL A 65 4.95 13.64 -8.36
C VAL A 65 6.42 13.28 -8.55
N ALA A 66 7.20 14.16 -9.18
CA ALA A 66 8.64 13.95 -9.37
C ALA A 66 9.39 13.88 -8.02
N ALA A 67 9.04 14.74 -7.07
CA ALA A 67 9.60 14.73 -5.73
C ALA A 67 9.29 13.42 -4.98
N ALA A 68 8.04 12.94 -5.04
CA ALA A 68 7.65 11.65 -4.46
C ALA A 68 8.44 10.49 -5.09
N CYS A 69 8.60 10.47 -6.42
CA CYS A 69 9.38 9.45 -7.12
C CYS A 69 10.89 9.46 -6.82
N ALA A 70 11.45 10.63 -6.51
CA ALA A 70 12.84 10.78 -6.10
C ALA A 70 13.06 10.49 -4.60
N ASN A 71 12.00 10.42 -3.80
CA ASN A 71 12.12 10.25 -2.36
C ASN A 71 12.58 8.82 -2.00
N PRO A 72 13.66 8.66 -1.22
CA PRO A 72 14.14 7.33 -0.82
C PRO A 72 13.13 6.56 0.05
N LEU A 73 12.26 7.26 0.77
CA LEU A 73 11.21 6.69 1.62
C LEU A 73 9.94 6.29 0.84
N LEU A 74 9.91 6.50 -0.49
CA LEU A 74 8.77 6.09 -1.30
C LEU A 74 8.55 4.56 -1.17
N PRO A 75 7.33 4.12 -0.79
CA PRO A 75 7.02 2.71 -0.68
C PRO A 75 7.34 1.93 -1.96
N GLN A 76 7.94 0.76 -1.80
CA GLN A 76 8.46 -0.04 -2.93
C GLN A 76 7.39 -0.36 -3.98
N VAL A 77 6.14 -0.52 -3.55
CA VAL A 77 4.98 -0.78 -4.42
C VAL A 77 4.73 0.31 -5.48
N PHE A 78 5.22 1.54 -5.27
CA PHE A 78 5.06 2.65 -6.22
C PHE A 78 6.26 2.82 -7.17
N ARG A 79 7.39 2.14 -6.93
CA ARG A 79 8.57 2.24 -7.79
C ARG A 79 8.26 1.88 -9.26
N PRO A 80 7.48 0.82 -9.56
CA PRO A 80 7.08 0.52 -10.93
C PRO A 80 6.15 1.60 -11.54
N VAL A 81 5.37 2.28 -10.70
CA VAL A 81 4.48 3.36 -11.16
C VAL A 81 5.30 4.55 -11.64
N CYS A 82 6.36 4.94 -10.92
CA CYS A 82 7.27 6.01 -11.31
C CYS A 82 7.98 5.79 -12.66
N GLN A 83 8.13 4.54 -13.10
CA GLN A 83 8.74 4.18 -14.38
C GLN A 83 7.72 4.14 -15.54
N ALA A 84 6.43 4.08 -15.22
CA ALA A 84 5.36 4.01 -16.20
C ALA A 84 4.96 5.41 -16.70
N ARG A 85 4.34 5.46 -17.88
CA ARG A 85 3.62 6.67 -18.32
C ARG A 85 2.39 6.85 -17.44
N GLY A 86 2.05 8.10 -17.13
CA GLY A 86 0.84 8.43 -16.36
C GLY A 86 0.99 8.34 -14.83
N THR A 87 2.21 8.35 -14.30
CA THR A 87 2.50 8.40 -12.85
C THR A 87 1.68 9.46 -12.13
N GLY A 88 1.64 10.67 -12.68
CA GLY A 88 0.89 11.77 -12.08
C GLY A 88 -0.60 11.45 -11.93
N ILE A 89 -1.23 10.91 -12.97
CA ILE A 89 -2.64 10.52 -12.92
C ILE A 89 -2.88 9.45 -11.84
N VAL A 90 -2.03 8.43 -11.77
CA VAL A 90 -2.17 7.35 -10.78
C VAL A 90 -2.01 7.89 -9.35
N PHE A 91 -0.96 8.68 -9.09
CA PHE A 91 -0.71 9.24 -7.76
C PHE A 91 -1.81 10.21 -7.34
N SER A 92 -2.22 11.12 -8.23
CA SER A 92 -3.32 12.04 -7.96
C SER A 92 -4.61 11.31 -7.66
N THR A 93 -4.94 10.27 -8.42
CA THR A 93 -6.15 9.47 -8.21
C THR A 93 -6.09 8.74 -6.87
N LEU A 94 -4.95 8.12 -6.54
CA LEU A 94 -4.75 7.44 -5.27
C LEU A 94 -4.93 8.37 -4.07
N VAL A 95 -4.27 9.54 -4.09
CA VAL A 95 -4.36 10.53 -3.02
C VAL A 95 -5.77 11.09 -2.92
N TYR A 96 -6.44 11.34 -4.04
CA TYR A 96 -7.83 11.79 -4.08
C TYR A 96 -8.78 10.79 -3.43
N ILE A 97 -8.65 9.49 -3.74
CA ILE A 97 -9.50 8.43 -3.18
C ILE A 97 -9.43 8.38 -1.65
N ILE A 98 -8.23 8.58 -1.09
CA ILE A 98 -7.99 8.54 0.35
C ILE A 98 -8.05 9.93 1.02
N THR A 99 -8.62 10.93 0.37
CA THR A 99 -8.79 12.27 0.95
C THR A 99 -10.28 12.62 1.03
N PRO A 100 -10.86 12.77 2.23
CA PRO A 100 -10.26 12.51 3.56
C PRO A 100 -9.92 11.02 3.74
N LEU A 101 -9.13 10.68 4.78
CA LEU A 101 -8.67 9.31 5.03
C LEU A 101 -9.79 8.37 5.50
N ASP A 102 -10.73 8.91 6.31
CA ASP A 102 -11.76 8.12 7.01
C ASP A 102 -12.55 7.18 6.10
N PRO A 103 -13.04 7.58 4.90
CA PRO A 103 -13.83 6.72 4.01
C PRO A 103 -13.19 5.39 3.64
N CYS A 104 -11.86 5.29 3.61
CA CYS A 104 -11.18 4.02 3.36
C CYS A 104 -10.88 3.23 4.64
N GLU A 105 -10.80 3.89 5.80
CA GLU A 105 -10.68 3.21 7.10
C GLU A 105 -12.00 2.57 7.55
N ILE A 106 -13.11 3.27 7.31
CA ILE A 106 -14.47 2.77 7.62
C ILE A 106 -15.11 2.04 6.44
N CYS A 107 -14.36 1.78 5.37
CA CYS A 107 -14.82 1.01 4.22
C CYS A 107 -16.08 1.59 3.53
N ALA A 108 -16.20 2.92 3.52
CA ALA A 108 -17.28 3.66 2.88
C ALA A 108 -16.95 4.10 1.44
N ASN A 109 -15.68 4.01 1.02
CA ASN A 109 -15.27 4.29 -0.37
C ASN A 109 -15.18 2.98 -1.19
N PRO A 110 -15.88 2.85 -2.34
CA PRO A 110 -15.88 1.64 -3.17
C PRO A 110 -14.53 1.35 -3.85
N SER A 111 -13.60 2.29 -3.82
CA SER A 111 -12.24 2.09 -4.30
C SER A 111 -11.37 1.35 -3.28
N CYS A 112 -11.87 1.14 -2.06
CA CYS A 112 -11.17 0.51 -0.95
C CYS A 112 -11.76 -0.89 -0.68
N TYR A 113 -10.89 -1.91 -0.69
CA TYR A 113 -11.21 -3.34 -0.70
C TYR A 113 -10.50 -4.07 0.43
N GLY A 114 -10.90 -5.31 0.72
CA GLY A 114 -10.24 -6.13 1.76
C GLY A 114 -10.75 -5.86 3.18
N CYS A 115 -11.82 -5.07 3.31
CA CYS A 115 -12.51 -4.87 4.58
C CYS A 115 -13.19 -6.16 5.05
N LEU A 116 -13.08 -6.46 6.35
CA LEU A 116 -13.90 -7.49 6.99
C LEU A 116 -15.34 -6.96 7.08
N ASN A 117 -16.28 -7.72 6.53
CA ASN A 117 -17.70 -7.39 6.54
C ASN A 117 -18.35 -7.73 7.89
#